data_AF-A0A522SUZ8-F1
#
_entry.id   AF-A0A522SUZ8-F1
#
_cell.length_a   1.000
_cell.length_b   1.000
_cell.length_c   1.000
_cell.angle_alpha   90.00
_cell.angle_beta   90.00
_cell.angle_gamma   90.00
#
_symmetry.space_group_name_H-M   'P 1'
#
loop_
_entity.id
_entity.type
_entity.pdbx_description
1 polymer ?
#
loop_
_entity_poly.entity_id
_entity_poly.type
_entity_poly.pdbx_seq_one_letter_code
_entity_poly.pdbx_strand_id
1 'polypeptide(L)'
;MADDNTTSVIAGPLWRNEYDSLMRLQAEIDGSLQGIYSSVHRERAGLLPGATSGSNLRGVYRSHTGASGEYRVRGCVAAATDETRGRGIALSISWRPIGSSSDNGRHWVSGMGGQLLQTQQGPRLLLLHNLVVSTASDRGPTPGFHIDKLHFDVSGDGALEITAAATDRAEPDASSPLSGTWVSSIAGDLRLQLSIDVHGDIDGNFVGRDGATGRLVGLTDNEAPTTDLPRQAVTIATAATARATSLSGWLDRERDELVLLELNSAGTSYAERWLQTRAEGLRFNRV
;
A
#
# COMPACT_ATOMS: atom_id res chain seq x y z
N MET A 1 20.95 -22.15 -26.71
CA MET A 1 21.14 -21.09 -25.71
C MET A 1 19.81 -20.94 -25.01
N ALA A 2 19.68 -21.57 -23.84
CA ALA A 2 18.52 -21.42 -23.00
C ALA A 2 18.82 -20.25 -22.05
N ASP A 3 18.00 -19.22 -22.09
CA ASP A 3 18.09 -18.09 -21.17
C ASP A 3 17.77 -18.59 -19.76
N ASP A 4 18.82 -18.66 -18.95
CA ASP A 4 18.77 -18.93 -17.52
C ASP A 4 18.23 -17.66 -16.84
N ASN A 5 16.91 -17.47 -16.93
CA ASN A 5 16.19 -16.38 -16.27
C ASN A 5 16.15 -16.69 -14.77
N THR A 6 17.31 -16.51 -14.13
CA THR A 6 17.51 -16.65 -12.69
C THR A 6 16.69 -15.56 -12.02
N THR A 7 15.48 -15.91 -11.60
CA THR A 7 14.69 -15.10 -10.67
C THR A 7 15.55 -14.89 -9.44
N SER A 8 16.09 -13.68 -9.31
CA SER A 8 16.83 -13.25 -8.14
C SER A 8 15.91 -13.32 -6.93
N VAL A 9 15.96 -14.42 -6.17
CA VAL A 9 15.24 -14.60 -4.91
C VAL A 9 15.92 -13.70 -3.87
N ILE A 10 15.50 -12.43 -3.81
CA ILE A 10 16.01 -11.51 -2.80
C ILE A 10 15.27 -11.81 -1.49
N ALA A 11 16.02 -12.37 -0.53
CA ALA A 11 15.54 -12.79 0.78
C ALA A 11 15.14 -11.59 1.67
N GLY A 12 13.90 -11.12 1.53
CA GLY A 12 13.25 -10.24 2.51
C GLY A 12 12.53 -11.04 3.60
N PRO A 13 12.20 -10.44 4.77
CA PRO A 13 11.44 -11.12 5.80
C PRO A 13 10.05 -11.51 5.28
N LEU A 14 9.58 -12.67 5.70
CA LEU A 14 8.19 -13.08 5.53
C LEU A 14 7.41 -12.60 6.76
N TRP A 15 6.38 -11.81 6.53
CA TRP A 15 5.50 -11.31 7.58
C TRP A 15 4.27 -12.20 7.68
N ARG A 16 3.81 -12.50 8.89
CA ARG A 16 2.59 -13.28 9.15
C ARG A 16 1.71 -12.54 10.14
N ASN A 17 0.41 -12.45 9.85
CA ASN A 17 -0.56 -11.85 10.75
C ASN A 17 -1.40 -12.87 11.54
N GLU A 18 -2.31 -12.38 12.38
CA GLU A 18 -3.21 -13.18 13.20
C GLU A 18 -4.18 -14.07 12.38
N TYR A 19 -4.38 -13.76 11.10
CA TYR A 19 -5.20 -14.52 10.16
C TYR A 19 -4.40 -15.53 9.34
N ASP A 20 -3.15 -15.80 9.73
CA ASP A 20 -2.18 -16.63 9.01
C ASP A 20 -1.83 -16.10 7.60
N SER A 21 -2.27 -14.89 7.25
CA SER A 21 -1.97 -14.28 5.96
C SER A 21 -0.51 -13.84 5.92
N LEU A 22 0.10 -13.97 4.75
CA LEU A 22 1.53 -13.78 4.56
C LEU A 22 1.79 -12.56 3.70
N MET A 23 2.87 -11.84 4.01
CA MET A 23 3.28 -10.69 3.22
C MET A 23 4.80 -10.69 3.05
N ARG A 24 5.25 -10.44 1.83
CA ARG A 24 6.66 -10.19 1.54
C ARG A 24 6.79 -8.85 0.83
N LEU A 25 7.67 -8.00 1.35
CA LEU A 25 7.87 -6.64 0.85
C LEU A 25 9.35 -6.41 0.53
N GLN A 26 9.59 -5.61 -0.49
CA GLN A 26 10.90 -5.16 -0.93
C GLN A 26 10.88 -3.65 -1.16
N ALA A 27 11.96 -2.98 -0.80
CA ALA A 27 12.19 -1.58 -1.11
C ALA A 27 12.60 -1.43 -2.58
N GLU A 28 12.07 -0.42 -3.24
CA GLU A 28 12.46 -0.02 -4.58
C GLU A 28 13.60 1.01 -4.49
N ILE A 29 14.81 0.61 -4.89
CA ILE A 29 16.04 1.40 -4.85
C ILE A 29 16.61 1.45 -6.26
N ASP A 30 16.64 2.63 -6.88
CA ASP A 30 17.20 2.84 -8.23
C ASP A 30 16.63 1.88 -9.31
N GLY A 31 15.35 1.52 -9.18
CA GLY A 31 14.68 0.56 -10.08
C GLY A 31 14.98 -0.91 -9.78
N SER A 32 15.84 -1.20 -8.80
CA SER A 32 16.08 -2.53 -8.26
C SER A 32 15.25 -2.78 -6.99
N LEU A 33 14.94 -4.03 -6.69
CA LEU A 33 14.28 -4.40 -5.45
C LEU A 33 15.31 -4.88 -4.43
N GLN A 34 15.19 -4.44 -3.19
CA GLN A 34 16.02 -4.92 -2.08
C GLN A 34 15.12 -5.36 -0.92
N GLY A 35 15.54 -6.38 -0.18
CA GLY A 35 14.84 -6.75 1.05
C GLY A 35 14.74 -5.52 1.97
N ILE A 36 13.60 -5.33 2.64
CA ILE A 36 13.44 -4.22 3.60
C ILE A 36 14.41 -4.37 4.81
N TYR A 37 15.02 -5.55 4.96
CA TYR A 37 16.00 -5.90 5.98
C TYR A 37 17.23 -6.55 5.35
N SER A 38 18.42 -6.12 5.76
CA SER A 38 19.65 -6.91 5.53
C SER A 38 20.00 -7.65 6.82
N SER A 39 20.02 -8.98 6.79
CA SER A 39 20.54 -9.78 7.90
C SER A 39 22.04 -9.95 7.72
N VAL A 40 22.85 -9.40 8.62
CA VAL A 40 24.18 -10.00 8.85
C VAL A 40 24.17 -10.85 10.11
N HIS A 41 23.43 -10.51 11.17
CA HIS A 41 23.23 -11.38 12.34
C HIS A 41 21.77 -11.32 12.81
N ARG A 42 21.19 -12.48 13.21
CA ARG A 42 19.81 -12.60 13.75
C ARG A 42 19.51 -11.65 14.92
N GLU A 43 20.56 -11.16 15.59
CA GLU A 43 20.46 -10.22 16.72
C GLU A 43 20.36 -8.74 16.29
N ARG A 44 20.47 -8.45 14.99
CA ARG A 44 20.34 -7.11 14.40
C ARG A 44 19.55 -7.14 13.10
N ALA A 45 18.34 -7.69 13.14
CA ALA A 45 17.35 -7.48 12.07
C ALA A 45 16.85 -6.03 12.14
N GLY A 46 17.65 -5.09 11.65
CA GLY A 46 17.24 -3.71 11.38
C GLY A 46 16.85 -3.56 9.92
N LEU A 47 16.06 -2.51 9.63
CA LEU A 47 15.94 -1.99 8.26
C LEU A 47 17.33 -1.80 7.66
N LEU A 48 17.46 -1.92 6.33
CA LEU A 48 18.71 -1.67 5.59
C LEU A 48 19.53 -0.54 6.26
N PRO A 49 20.70 -0.84 6.87
CA PRO A 49 21.57 0.18 7.45
C PRO A 49 21.91 1.19 6.35
N GLY A 50 21.40 2.42 6.48
CA GLY A 50 21.62 3.49 5.51
C GLY A 50 20.40 3.98 4.74
N ALA A 51 19.21 3.38 4.88
CA ALA A 51 17.97 3.95 4.33
C ALA A 51 17.48 5.14 5.19
N THR A 52 18.27 6.22 5.17
CA THR A 52 18.00 7.52 5.82
C THR A 52 16.88 8.28 5.11
N SER A 53 16.56 7.90 3.87
CA SER A 53 15.43 8.41 3.09
C SER A 53 14.21 7.48 3.17
N GLY A 54 13.02 8.04 2.95
CA GLY A 54 11.84 7.24 2.71
C GLY A 54 12.02 6.38 1.45
N SER A 55 11.35 5.22 1.40
CA SER A 55 11.49 4.28 0.28
C SER A 55 10.11 3.81 -0.18
N ASN A 56 9.94 3.64 -1.48
CA ASN A 56 8.76 2.97 -2.05
C ASN A 56 8.91 1.46 -1.89
N LEU A 57 7.79 0.77 -1.78
CA LEU A 57 7.71 -0.65 -1.52
C LEU A 57 6.92 -1.34 -2.62
N ARG A 58 7.37 -2.53 -3.01
CA ARG A 58 6.62 -3.51 -3.80
C ARG A 58 6.61 -4.85 -3.08
N GLY A 59 5.61 -5.68 -3.35
CA GLY A 59 5.53 -6.97 -2.69
C GLY A 59 4.33 -7.81 -3.09
N VAL A 60 4.17 -8.91 -2.36
CA VAL A 60 3.05 -9.85 -2.50
C VAL A 60 2.40 -10.05 -1.13
N TYR A 61 1.07 -10.07 -1.12
CA TYR A 61 0.24 -10.47 0.01
C TYR A 61 -0.52 -11.73 -0.36
N ARG A 62 -0.43 -12.77 0.47
CA ARG A 62 -1.24 -13.98 0.36
C ARG A 62 -2.28 -14.01 1.48
N SER A 63 -3.54 -13.91 1.10
CA SER A 63 -4.65 -13.97 2.06
C SER A 63 -5.06 -15.40 2.32
N HIS A 64 -5.35 -15.72 3.59
CA HIS A 64 -5.99 -16.97 4.00
C HIS A 64 -7.45 -16.80 4.41
N THR A 65 -7.98 -15.57 4.42
CA THR A 65 -9.36 -15.27 4.82
C THR A 65 -10.15 -14.63 3.67
N GLY A 66 -11.39 -15.11 3.48
CA GLY A 66 -12.41 -14.53 2.58
C GLY A 66 -12.14 -14.69 1.07
N ALA A 67 -11.06 -14.10 0.58
CA ALA A 67 -10.58 -14.19 -0.81
C ALA A 67 -9.18 -14.80 -0.79
N SER A 68 -9.08 -16.11 -0.99
CA SER A 68 -7.77 -16.78 -1.08
C SER A 68 -7.10 -16.43 -2.39
N GLY A 69 -5.81 -16.09 -2.35
CA GLY A 69 -5.04 -15.71 -3.53
C GLY A 69 -3.78 -14.93 -3.15
N GLU A 70 -2.98 -14.62 -4.17
CA GLU A 70 -1.82 -13.75 -4.06
C GLU A 70 -2.13 -12.41 -4.73
N TYR A 71 -1.78 -11.32 -4.06
CA TYR A 71 -2.18 -9.97 -4.41
C TYR A 71 -0.97 -9.04 -4.45
N ARG A 72 -0.99 -8.06 -5.35
CA ARG A 72 0.06 -7.04 -5.42
C ARG A 72 0.01 -6.16 -4.18
N VAL A 73 1.20 -5.82 -3.67
CA VAL A 73 1.37 -4.81 -2.63
C VAL A 73 2.23 -3.67 -3.17
N ARG A 74 1.77 -2.45 -2.98
CA ARG A 74 2.52 -1.20 -3.21
C ARG A 74 2.54 -0.40 -1.93
N GLY A 75 3.52 0.46 -1.73
CA GLY A 75 3.54 1.27 -0.52
C GLY A 75 4.76 2.13 -0.37
N CYS A 76 4.94 2.65 0.83
CA CYS A 76 6.13 3.39 1.20
C CYS A 76 6.40 3.28 2.70
N VAL A 77 7.66 3.48 3.08
CA VAL A 77 8.10 3.67 4.46
C VAL A 77 8.71 5.06 4.59
N ALA A 78 8.35 5.76 5.66
CA ALA A 78 8.89 7.08 5.98
C ALA A 78 10.37 7.00 6.36
N ALA A 79 11.09 8.12 6.29
CA ALA A 79 12.45 8.20 6.78
C ALA A 79 12.49 7.92 8.29
N ALA A 80 13.57 7.29 8.77
CA ALA A 80 13.81 7.18 10.20
C ALA A 80 14.27 8.54 10.74
N THR A 81 13.54 9.11 11.70
CA THR A 81 13.96 10.34 12.39
C THR A 81 14.55 10.08 13.77
N ASP A 82 14.27 8.91 14.33
CA ASP A 82 14.72 8.46 15.65
C ASP A 82 14.75 6.92 15.66
N GLU A 83 15.92 6.34 15.88
CA GLU A 83 16.11 4.88 15.89
C GLU A 83 15.42 4.18 17.07
N THR A 84 15.03 4.94 18.11
CA THR A 84 14.30 4.41 19.27
C THR A 84 12.78 4.34 19.03
N ARG A 85 12.30 4.91 17.92
CA ARG A 85 10.90 4.92 17.52
C ARG A 85 10.70 4.04 16.29
N GLY A 86 9.45 3.63 16.07
CA GLY A 86 9.08 2.99 14.82
C GLY A 86 9.23 3.95 13.62
N ARG A 87 8.96 3.43 12.43
CA ARG A 87 8.88 4.23 11.19
C ARG A 87 7.47 4.15 10.63
N GLY A 88 6.90 5.29 10.24
CA GLY A 88 5.62 5.30 9.55
C GLY A 88 5.69 4.45 8.27
N ILE A 89 4.65 3.66 8.02
CA ILE A 89 4.51 2.85 6.80
C ILE A 89 3.07 2.98 6.26
N ALA A 90 2.95 3.03 4.94
CA ALA A 90 1.67 3.02 4.24
C ALA A 90 1.71 1.95 3.13
N LEU A 91 0.69 1.10 3.07
CA LEU A 91 0.59 0.00 2.11
C LEU A 91 -0.76 0.04 1.37
N SER A 92 -0.75 -0.51 0.16
CA SER A 92 -1.84 -0.58 -0.80
C SER A 92 -1.95 -2.02 -1.32
N ILE A 93 -3.16 -2.58 -1.32
CA ILE A 93 -3.46 -3.90 -1.91
C ILE A 93 -4.65 -3.75 -2.86
N SER A 94 -4.55 -4.30 -4.06
CA SER A 94 -5.71 -4.54 -4.93
C SER A 94 -6.18 -5.98 -4.75
N TRP A 95 -7.49 -6.19 -4.56
CA TRP A 95 -8.06 -7.52 -4.34
C TRP A 95 -8.34 -8.30 -5.64
N ARG A 96 -7.70 -7.92 -6.76
CA ARG A 96 -7.55 -8.78 -7.93
C ARG A 96 -6.37 -9.74 -7.72
N PRO A 97 -6.59 -11.07 -7.74
CA PRO A 97 -5.49 -12.03 -7.63
C PRO A 97 -4.54 -11.92 -8.82
N ILE A 98 -3.25 -12.03 -8.55
CA ILE A 98 -2.21 -12.09 -9.58
C ILE A 98 -2.45 -13.32 -10.46
N GLY A 99 -2.44 -13.12 -11.78
CA GLY A 99 -2.63 -14.20 -12.76
C GLY A 99 -4.08 -14.68 -12.93
N SER A 100 -5.05 -14.09 -12.23
CA SER A 100 -6.47 -14.36 -12.49
C SER A 100 -7.01 -13.43 -13.58
N SER A 101 -7.67 -14.01 -14.58
CA SER A 101 -8.50 -13.28 -15.56
C SER A 101 -9.99 -13.32 -15.22
N SER A 102 -10.37 -14.00 -14.13
CA SER A 102 -11.77 -14.12 -13.71
C SER A 102 -12.22 -12.89 -12.94
N ASP A 103 -13.32 -12.29 -13.39
CA ASP A 103 -14.02 -11.26 -12.65
C ASP A 103 -14.96 -11.92 -11.64
N ASN A 104 -14.72 -11.68 -10.36
CA ASN A 104 -15.55 -12.16 -9.25
C ASN A 104 -16.42 -11.04 -8.64
N GLY A 105 -16.46 -9.86 -9.27
CA GLY A 105 -17.19 -8.67 -8.83
C GLY A 105 -16.61 -7.95 -7.61
N ARG A 106 -15.46 -8.42 -7.08
CA ARG A 106 -14.78 -7.84 -5.91
C ARG A 106 -13.73 -6.82 -6.36
N HIS A 107 -14.21 -5.68 -6.86
CA HIS A 107 -13.36 -4.56 -7.28
C HIS A 107 -12.90 -3.68 -6.11
N TRP A 108 -12.36 -4.34 -5.08
CA TRP A 108 -12.03 -3.74 -3.79
C TRP A 108 -10.53 -3.47 -3.68
N VAL A 109 -10.18 -2.55 -2.79
CA VAL A 109 -8.78 -2.31 -2.42
C VAL A 109 -8.63 -2.25 -0.91
N SER A 110 -7.40 -2.36 -0.44
CA SER A 110 -7.03 -2.02 0.93
C SER A 110 -6.02 -0.89 0.95
N GLY A 111 -6.23 0.09 1.83
CA GLY A 111 -5.17 0.96 2.30
C GLY A 111 -4.80 0.61 3.74
N MET A 112 -3.53 0.62 4.08
CA MET A 112 -3.05 0.35 5.43
C MET A 112 -2.10 1.45 5.86
N GLY A 113 -2.25 1.95 7.08
CA GLY A 113 -1.36 2.96 7.66
C GLY A 113 -0.96 2.56 9.07
N GLY A 114 0.33 2.61 9.37
CA GLY A 114 0.82 2.32 10.71
C GLY A 114 2.32 2.49 10.84
N GLN A 115 2.96 1.60 11.58
CA GLN A 115 4.40 1.69 11.75
C GLN A 115 5.09 0.33 11.71
N LEU A 116 6.35 0.38 11.30
CA LEU A 116 7.31 -0.68 11.52
C LEU A 116 8.09 -0.39 12.80
N LEU A 117 8.00 -1.29 13.78
CA LEU A 117 8.51 -1.08 15.13
C LEU A 117 9.47 -2.20 15.54
N GLN A 118 10.62 -1.84 16.08
CA GLN A 118 11.50 -2.81 16.73
C GLN A 118 10.98 -3.11 18.14
N THR A 119 10.82 -4.39 18.46
CA THR A 119 10.43 -4.85 19.81
C THR A 119 11.43 -5.84 20.38
N GLN A 120 11.28 -6.20 21.64
CA GLN A 120 12.11 -7.23 22.28
C GLN A 120 11.93 -8.60 21.62
N GLN A 121 10.75 -8.89 21.07
CA GLN A 121 10.46 -10.12 20.32
C GLN A 121 10.91 -10.05 18.85
N GLY A 122 11.49 -8.93 18.42
CA GLY A 122 11.88 -8.67 17.04
C GLY A 122 11.02 -7.59 16.36
N PRO A 123 11.21 -7.39 15.05
CA PRO A 123 10.46 -6.41 14.29
C PRO A 123 8.97 -6.76 14.18
N ARG A 124 8.10 -5.76 14.23
CA ARG A 124 6.65 -5.88 14.05
C ARG A 124 6.11 -4.82 13.11
N LEU A 125 5.18 -5.20 12.24
CA LEU A 125 4.32 -4.24 11.55
C LEU A 125 3.01 -4.12 12.30
N LEU A 126 2.69 -2.90 12.73
CA LEU A 126 1.43 -2.58 13.40
C LEU A 126 0.65 -1.69 12.45
N LEU A 127 -0.48 -2.16 11.92
CA LEU A 127 -1.21 -1.48 10.85
C LEU A 127 -2.67 -1.26 11.25
N LEU A 128 -3.20 -0.08 10.93
CA LEU A 128 -4.63 0.11 10.77
C LEU A 128 -4.96 -0.18 9.29
N HIS A 129 -5.85 -1.12 9.06
CA HIS A 129 -6.29 -1.59 7.76
C HIS A 129 -7.64 -1.00 7.42
N ASN A 130 -7.76 -0.38 6.24
CA ASN A 130 -9.00 0.07 5.66
C ASN A 130 -9.29 -0.76 4.40
N LEU A 131 -10.21 -1.72 4.52
CA LEU A 131 -10.80 -2.39 3.38
C LEU A 131 -11.88 -1.49 2.76
N VAL A 132 -11.69 -1.14 1.49
CA VAL A 132 -12.62 -0.34 0.72
C VAL A 132 -13.51 -1.24 -0.11
N VAL A 133 -14.77 -1.34 0.30
CA VAL A 133 -15.81 -2.04 -0.46
C VAL A 133 -16.49 -1.00 -1.37
N SER A 134 -16.19 -1.05 -2.66
CA SER A 134 -16.73 -0.13 -3.68
C SER A 134 -17.98 -0.66 -4.37
N THR A 135 -18.13 -1.99 -4.44
CA THR A 135 -19.24 -2.66 -5.12
C THR A 135 -20.26 -3.18 -4.12
N ALA A 136 -21.55 -3.03 -4.45
CA ALA A 136 -22.63 -3.63 -3.70
C ALA A 136 -22.86 -5.08 -4.16
N SER A 137 -23.34 -5.94 -3.27
CA SER A 137 -23.89 -7.25 -3.63
C SER A 137 -25.00 -7.62 -2.66
N ASP A 138 -25.99 -8.39 -3.13
CA ASP A 138 -27.21 -8.71 -2.36
C ASP A 138 -26.96 -9.43 -1.03
N ARG A 139 -25.79 -10.06 -0.88
CA ARG A 139 -25.40 -10.84 0.30
C ARG A 139 -24.00 -10.50 0.84
N GLY A 140 -23.35 -9.47 0.30
CA GLY A 140 -22.01 -9.07 0.70
C GLY A 140 -22.00 -7.86 1.64
N PRO A 141 -20.79 -7.40 2.03
CA PRO A 141 -20.66 -6.23 2.87
C PRO A 141 -21.22 -4.99 2.17
N THR A 142 -21.79 -4.07 2.96
CA THR A 142 -22.22 -2.77 2.46
C THR A 142 -21.00 -1.98 1.94
N PRO A 143 -21.13 -1.29 0.80
CA PRO A 143 -20.09 -0.38 0.32
C PRO A 143 -19.68 0.64 1.37
N GLY A 144 -18.39 0.87 1.52
CA GLY A 144 -17.84 1.79 2.52
C GLY A 144 -16.44 1.40 2.99
N PHE A 145 -16.06 2.01 4.11
CA PHE A 145 -14.79 1.79 4.79
C PHE A 145 -14.95 0.77 5.91
N HIS A 146 -14.18 -0.31 5.87
CA HIS A 146 -14.18 -1.36 6.89
C HIS A 146 -12.80 -1.36 7.56
N ILE A 147 -12.76 -0.92 8.81
CA ILE A 147 -11.52 -0.67 9.54
C ILE A 147 -11.21 -1.81 10.51
N ASP A 148 -9.97 -2.30 10.45
CA ASP A 148 -9.44 -3.31 11.36
C ASP A 148 -8.00 -3.01 11.77
N LYS A 149 -7.50 -3.67 12.82
CA LYS A 149 -6.09 -3.60 13.24
C LYS A 149 -5.42 -4.92 12.89
N LEU A 150 -4.29 -4.83 12.20
CA LEU A 150 -3.48 -5.99 11.84
C LEU A 150 -2.11 -5.91 12.50
N HIS A 151 -1.64 -7.03 13.02
CA HIS A 151 -0.30 -7.17 13.55
C HIS A 151 0.46 -8.22 12.76
N PHE A 152 1.61 -7.86 12.22
CA PHE A 152 2.49 -8.83 11.59
C PHE A 152 3.76 -9.03 12.40
N ASP A 153 4.07 -10.30 12.65
CA ASP A 153 5.35 -10.75 13.16
C ASP A 153 6.20 -11.32 12.01
N VAL A 154 7.52 -11.27 12.16
CA VAL A 154 8.42 -11.95 11.23
C VAL A 154 8.29 -13.47 11.42
N SER A 155 7.96 -14.17 10.35
CA SER A 155 7.87 -15.62 10.28
C SER A 155 9.15 -16.19 9.67
N GLY A 156 9.73 -17.20 10.33
CA GLY A 156 10.90 -17.93 9.82
C GLY A 156 10.57 -18.98 8.74
N ASP A 157 9.28 -19.35 8.62
CA ASP A 157 8.82 -20.47 7.81
C ASP A 157 7.77 -20.05 6.78
N GLY A 158 7.96 -20.47 5.53
CA GLY A 158 7.01 -20.32 4.43
C GLY A 158 7.64 -19.84 3.12
N ALA A 159 7.19 -20.42 2.00
CA ALA A 159 7.49 -19.91 0.67
C ALA A 159 6.38 -18.94 0.24
N LEU A 160 6.73 -17.66 0.11
CA LEU A 160 5.96 -16.66 -0.62
C LEU A 160 6.95 -15.85 -1.44
N GLU A 161 7.03 -16.12 -2.73
CA GLU A 161 7.96 -15.42 -3.61
C GLU A 161 7.31 -14.17 -4.18
N ILE A 162 8.13 -13.13 -4.37
CA ILE A 162 7.68 -11.98 -5.14
C ILE A 162 7.86 -12.36 -6.60
N THR A 163 6.75 -12.69 -7.26
CA THR A 163 6.72 -13.04 -8.68
C THR A 163 6.99 -11.80 -9.54
N ALA A 164 7.52 -11.97 -10.75
CA ALA A 164 7.72 -10.86 -11.70
C ALA A 164 6.41 -10.08 -11.89
N ALA A 165 5.29 -10.79 -12.03
CA ALA A 165 3.95 -10.20 -12.15
C ALA A 165 3.56 -9.28 -10.99
N ALA A 166 4.13 -9.45 -9.79
CA ALA A 166 3.89 -8.56 -8.65
C ALA A 166 4.65 -7.22 -8.74
N THR A 167 5.66 -7.17 -9.60
CA THR A 167 6.62 -6.06 -9.71
C THR A 167 6.65 -5.42 -11.09
N ASP A 168 6.06 -6.08 -12.08
CA ASP A 168 5.95 -5.59 -13.45
C ASP A 168 5.29 -4.22 -13.48
N ARG A 169 5.86 -3.35 -14.30
CA ARG A 169 5.29 -2.04 -14.64
C ARG A 169 4.72 -2.14 -16.05
N ALA A 170 3.52 -1.62 -16.25
CA ALA A 170 2.95 -1.53 -17.58
C ALA A 170 2.90 -0.08 -18.07
N GLU A 171 2.53 0.06 -19.34
CA GLU A 171 2.36 1.36 -19.96
C GLU A 171 1.18 2.12 -19.34
N PRO A 172 1.28 3.47 -19.23
CA PRO A 172 0.18 4.29 -18.75
C PRO A 172 -1.11 4.09 -19.56
N ASP A 173 -2.22 3.93 -18.84
CA ASP A 173 -3.57 3.93 -19.40
C ASP A 173 -4.15 5.34 -19.39
N ALA A 174 -4.04 6.01 -20.55
CA ALA A 174 -4.61 7.34 -20.76
C ALA A 174 -6.15 7.38 -20.67
N SER A 175 -6.83 6.22 -20.72
CA SER A 175 -8.28 6.14 -20.61
C SER A 175 -8.78 6.01 -19.18
N SER A 176 -7.88 5.78 -18.21
CA SER A 176 -8.26 5.62 -16.81
C SER A 176 -8.89 6.91 -16.28
N PRO A 177 -10.12 6.87 -15.73
CA PRO A 177 -10.78 8.06 -15.21
C PRO A 177 -10.10 8.56 -13.93
N LEU A 178 -9.24 7.77 -13.29
CA LEU A 178 -8.47 8.22 -12.12
C LEU A 178 -7.28 9.12 -12.50
N SER A 179 -6.80 9.05 -13.75
CA SER A 179 -5.62 9.78 -14.19
C SER A 179 -5.90 11.29 -14.19
N GLY A 180 -4.91 12.09 -13.80
CA GLY A 180 -5.02 13.55 -13.78
C GLY A 180 -4.68 14.19 -12.43
N THR A 181 -5.01 15.48 -12.31
CA THR A 181 -4.75 16.27 -11.11
C THR A 181 -6.00 16.33 -10.23
N TRP A 182 -5.82 16.11 -8.94
CA TRP A 182 -6.86 16.15 -7.93
C TRP A 182 -6.46 17.10 -6.81
N VAL A 183 -7.37 17.96 -6.37
CA VAL A 183 -7.13 18.92 -5.29
C VAL A 183 -8.16 18.73 -4.19
N SER A 184 -7.68 18.70 -2.94
CA SER A 184 -8.54 18.54 -1.78
C SER A 184 -9.52 19.72 -1.65
N SER A 185 -10.76 19.40 -1.31
CA SER A 185 -11.82 20.37 -1.02
C SER A 185 -11.64 21.10 0.32
N ILE A 186 -10.75 20.62 1.20
CA ILE A 186 -10.43 21.24 2.48
C ILE A 186 -9.28 22.24 2.28
N ALA A 187 -9.31 23.35 3.03
CA ALA A 187 -8.24 24.34 3.03
C ALA A 187 -6.86 23.70 3.29
N GLY A 188 -5.88 24.05 2.46
CA GLY A 188 -4.50 23.54 2.54
C GLY A 188 -3.98 22.85 1.30
N ASP A 189 -4.65 22.93 0.15
CA ASP A 189 -4.11 22.60 -1.18
C ASP A 189 -3.41 21.24 -1.34
N LEU A 190 -3.81 20.21 -0.58
CA LEU A 190 -3.31 18.85 -0.83
C LEU A 190 -3.66 18.46 -2.26
N ARG A 191 -2.64 18.28 -3.09
CA ARG A 191 -2.77 17.98 -4.51
C ARG A 191 -2.16 16.62 -4.83
N LEU A 192 -2.86 15.84 -5.63
CA LEU A 192 -2.42 14.56 -6.14
C LEU A 192 -2.35 14.65 -7.67
N GLN A 193 -1.23 14.24 -8.26
CA GLN A 193 -1.10 13.99 -9.69
C GLN A 193 -1.00 12.48 -9.88
N LEU A 194 -1.99 11.88 -10.53
CA LEU A 194 -2.09 10.43 -10.71
C LEU A 194 -1.86 10.04 -12.17
N SER A 195 -1.07 9.00 -12.37
CA SER A 195 -0.95 8.22 -13.61
C SER A 195 -1.20 6.76 -13.28
N ILE A 196 -2.10 6.13 -14.02
CA ILE A 196 -2.52 4.74 -13.79
C ILE A 196 -2.11 3.92 -15.00
N ASP A 197 -1.54 2.75 -14.79
CA ASP A 197 -1.23 1.82 -15.87
C ASP A 197 -2.40 0.85 -16.16
N VAL A 198 -2.27 0.07 -17.24
CA VAL A 198 -3.29 -0.92 -17.65
C VAL A 198 -3.56 -2.00 -16.60
N HIS A 199 -2.69 -2.18 -15.62
CA HIS A 199 -2.83 -3.13 -14.53
C HIS A 199 -3.39 -2.51 -13.24
N GLY A 200 -3.68 -1.21 -13.26
CA GLY A 200 -4.15 -0.46 -12.09
C GLY A 200 -3.04 -0.07 -11.12
N ASP A 201 -1.77 -0.16 -11.52
CA ASP A 201 -0.65 0.37 -10.76
C ASP A 201 -0.67 1.91 -10.85
N ILE A 202 -0.60 2.57 -9.70
CA ILE A 202 -0.64 4.04 -9.62
C ILE A 202 0.75 4.57 -9.34
N ASP A 203 1.14 5.58 -10.09
CA ASP A 203 2.36 6.36 -9.95
C ASP A 203 2.06 7.85 -10.09
N GLY A 204 2.84 8.69 -9.41
CA GLY A 204 2.66 10.12 -9.55
C GLY A 204 3.36 10.95 -8.48
N ASN A 205 2.86 12.16 -8.26
CA ASN A 205 3.41 13.09 -7.27
C ASN A 205 2.31 13.70 -6.41
N PHE A 206 2.65 14.06 -5.17
CA PHE A 206 1.78 14.84 -4.31
C PHE A 206 2.44 16.16 -3.89
N VAL A 207 1.60 17.13 -3.54
CA VAL A 207 1.98 18.34 -2.81
C VAL A 207 1.15 18.36 -1.53
N GLY A 208 1.80 18.22 -0.38
CA GLY A 208 1.22 18.18 0.95
C GLY A 208 0.72 19.54 1.42
N ARG A 209 -0.06 19.55 2.51
CA ARG A 209 -0.63 20.79 3.07
C ARG A 209 0.41 21.76 3.62
N ASP A 210 1.57 21.24 3.96
CA ASP A 210 2.76 21.96 4.40
C ASP A 210 3.69 22.36 3.23
N GLY A 211 3.26 22.12 1.98
CA GLY A 211 4.07 22.31 0.78
C GLY A 211 5.08 21.20 0.52
N ALA A 212 5.14 20.15 1.36
CA ALA A 212 6.04 19.03 1.13
C ALA A 212 5.65 18.29 -0.15
N THR A 213 6.61 18.08 -1.05
CA THR A 213 6.37 17.34 -2.28
C THR A 213 7.03 15.96 -2.23
N GLY A 214 6.43 14.98 -2.90
CA GLY A 214 7.04 13.68 -3.04
C GLY A 214 6.35 12.80 -4.07
N ARG A 215 6.91 11.61 -4.27
CA ARG A 215 6.28 10.57 -5.09
C ARG A 215 5.12 9.94 -4.33
N LEU A 216 4.07 9.59 -5.06
CA LEU A 216 3.02 8.70 -4.59
C LEU A 216 3.04 7.40 -5.40
N VAL A 217 2.62 6.32 -4.75
CA VAL A 217 2.38 5.03 -5.40
C VAL A 217 1.05 4.49 -4.92
N GLY A 218 0.44 3.56 -5.64
CA GLY A 218 -0.86 3.04 -5.23
C GLY A 218 -1.37 1.94 -6.14
N LEU A 219 -2.63 1.57 -5.91
CA LEU A 219 -3.33 0.57 -6.69
C LEU A 219 -4.80 0.97 -6.88
N THR A 220 -5.36 0.60 -8.01
CA THR A 220 -6.80 0.57 -8.28
C THR A 220 -7.14 -0.75 -8.97
N ASP A 221 -8.42 -1.09 -9.01
CA ASP A 221 -8.89 -2.09 -9.94
C ASP A 221 -9.27 -1.39 -11.26
N ASN A 222 -8.37 -1.42 -12.24
CA ASN A 222 -8.58 -0.78 -13.55
C ASN A 222 -9.30 -1.68 -14.57
N GLU A 223 -9.47 -2.98 -14.27
CA GLU A 223 -10.26 -3.89 -15.12
C GLU A 223 -11.70 -4.05 -14.60
N ALA A 224 -12.09 -3.29 -13.56
CA ALA A 224 -13.46 -3.23 -13.09
C ALA A 224 -14.38 -2.71 -14.20
N PRO A 225 -15.52 -3.37 -14.48
CA PRO A 225 -16.46 -2.95 -15.52
C PRO A 225 -16.83 -1.49 -15.36
N THR A 226 -16.70 -0.72 -16.43
CA THR A 226 -16.96 0.73 -16.38
C THR A 226 -18.44 1.07 -16.45
N THR A 227 -19.20 0.26 -17.20
CA THR A 227 -20.66 0.23 -17.19
C THR A 227 -21.13 -0.41 -15.89
N ASP A 228 -22.00 0.28 -15.16
CA ASP A 228 -22.71 -0.18 -13.96
C ASP A 228 -21.96 -0.10 -12.60
N LEU A 229 -20.71 0.38 -12.58
CA LEU A 229 -20.03 0.68 -11.32
C LEU A 229 -20.01 2.18 -11.02
N PRO A 230 -20.82 2.68 -10.07
CA PRO A 230 -20.80 4.11 -9.70
C PRO A 230 -19.50 4.51 -8.98
N ARG A 231 -18.72 3.52 -8.51
CA ARG A 231 -17.51 3.73 -7.71
C ARG A 231 -16.36 2.88 -8.23
N GLN A 232 -15.19 3.48 -8.36
CA GLN A 232 -13.94 2.77 -8.62
C GLN A 232 -13.03 2.87 -7.41
N ALA A 233 -12.67 1.73 -6.81
CA ALA A 233 -11.83 1.68 -5.62
C ALA A 233 -10.39 2.11 -5.93
N VAL A 234 -9.76 2.87 -5.02
CA VAL A 234 -8.42 3.42 -5.18
C VAL A 234 -7.69 3.48 -3.84
N THR A 235 -6.40 3.19 -3.85
CA THR A 235 -5.50 3.31 -2.70
C THR A 235 -4.20 3.96 -3.14
N ILE A 236 -3.69 4.87 -2.31
CA ILE A 236 -2.50 5.67 -2.55
C ILE A 236 -1.67 5.66 -1.27
N ALA A 237 -0.36 5.53 -1.40
CA ALA A 237 0.62 5.60 -0.34
C ALA A 237 1.63 6.71 -0.67
N THR A 238 1.91 7.55 0.32
CA THR A 238 2.88 8.64 0.22
C THR A 238 3.75 8.67 1.47
N ALA A 239 5.00 9.08 1.33
CA ALA A 239 5.90 9.33 2.45
C ALA A 239 6.49 10.73 2.33
N ALA A 240 6.37 11.52 3.40
CA ALA A 240 7.01 12.81 3.54
C ALA A 240 7.69 12.87 4.90
N THR A 241 8.99 13.16 4.91
CA THR A 241 9.76 13.30 6.15
C THR A 241 9.62 12.06 7.06
N ALA A 242 9.08 12.23 8.27
CA ALA A 242 8.88 11.22 9.29
C ALA A 242 7.53 10.49 9.21
N ARG A 243 6.70 10.81 8.22
CA ARG A 243 5.32 10.34 8.10
C ARG A 243 5.10 9.54 6.82
N ALA A 244 4.28 8.50 6.94
CA ALA A 244 3.72 7.79 5.81
C ALA A 244 2.20 7.93 5.88
N THR A 245 1.57 8.16 4.73
CA THR A 245 0.14 8.38 4.63
C THR A 245 -0.45 7.39 3.64
N SER A 246 -1.45 6.64 4.07
CA SER A 246 -2.32 5.89 3.17
C SER A 246 -3.60 6.69 2.92
N LEU A 247 -3.96 6.89 1.67
CA LEU A 247 -5.25 7.43 1.24
C LEU A 247 -5.99 6.30 0.55
N SER A 248 -7.13 5.86 1.07
CA SER A 248 -7.89 4.76 0.44
C SER A 248 -9.38 5.05 0.43
N GLY A 249 -10.01 4.77 -0.71
CA GLY A 249 -11.43 5.01 -0.93
C GLY A 249 -11.82 4.79 -2.38
N TRP A 250 -12.64 5.68 -2.95
CA TRP A 250 -13.13 5.51 -4.31
C TRP A 250 -13.25 6.82 -5.08
N LEU A 251 -13.19 6.71 -6.41
CA LEU A 251 -13.74 7.69 -7.33
C LEU A 251 -15.25 7.50 -7.39
N ASP A 252 -16.01 8.52 -6.99
CA ASP A 252 -17.43 8.65 -7.33
C ASP A 252 -17.53 9.16 -8.77
N ARG A 253 -17.96 8.29 -9.69
CA ARG A 253 -17.97 8.59 -11.13
C ARG A 253 -19.10 9.53 -11.53
N GLU A 254 -20.18 9.58 -10.75
CA GLU A 254 -21.30 10.49 -11.01
C GLU A 254 -20.91 11.93 -10.65
N ARG A 255 -20.15 12.09 -9.57
CA ARG A 255 -19.72 13.40 -9.05
C ARG A 255 -18.35 13.85 -9.53
N ASP A 256 -17.59 12.98 -10.19
CA ASP A 256 -16.17 13.15 -10.52
C ASP A 256 -15.34 13.62 -9.29
N GLU A 257 -15.54 12.92 -8.16
CA GLU A 257 -14.94 13.25 -6.86
C GLU A 257 -14.20 12.03 -6.29
N LEU A 258 -12.98 12.22 -5.79
CA LEU A 258 -12.34 11.19 -4.96
C LEU A 258 -12.79 11.35 -3.51
N VAL A 259 -13.34 10.29 -2.95
CA VAL A 259 -13.69 10.17 -1.52
C VAL A 259 -12.71 9.22 -0.86
N LEU A 260 -11.81 9.73 -0.04
CA LEU A 260 -10.69 8.98 0.54
C LEU A 260 -10.70 9.07 2.07
N LEU A 261 -10.32 7.98 2.72
CA LEU A 261 -9.90 7.98 4.12
C LEU A 261 -8.38 8.10 4.17
N GLU A 262 -7.89 9.14 4.84
CA GLU A 262 -6.48 9.31 5.18
C GLU A 262 -6.15 8.56 6.47
N LEU A 263 -5.11 7.73 6.42
CA LEU A 263 -4.42 7.16 7.56
C LEU A 263 -3.00 7.74 7.60
N ASN A 264 -2.81 8.77 8.42
CA ASN A 264 -1.54 9.48 8.56
C ASN A 264 -0.74 8.89 9.73
N SER A 265 0.37 8.24 9.43
CA SER A 265 1.13 7.43 10.38
C SER A 265 2.53 7.95 10.61
N ALA A 266 2.96 7.91 11.88
CA ALA A 266 4.28 8.34 12.30
C ALA A 266 4.92 7.30 13.22
N GLY A 267 6.25 7.36 13.31
CA GLY A 267 7.01 6.57 14.26
C GLY A 267 6.70 6.90 15.71
N THR A 268 6.40 5.91 16.54
CA THR A 268 6.24 6.08 17.99
C THR A 268 7.12 5.11 18.76
N SER A 269 7.29 5.34 20.06
CA SER A 269 7.80 4.30 20.95
C SER A 269 6.79 3.15 21.04
N TYR A 270 7.21 2.00 21.59
CA TYR A 270 6.28 0.91 21.89
C TYR A 270 5.19 1.34 22.88
N ALA A 271 5.52 2.13 23.90
CA ALA A 271 4.54 2.59 24.89
C ALA A 271 3.46 3.51 24.29
N GLU A 272 3.79 4.28 23.26
CA GLU A 272 2.91 5.27 22.64
C GLU A 272 2.27 4.78 21.33
N ARG A 273 2.45 3.51 20.96
CA ARG A 273 1.97 2.92 19.69
C ARG A 273 0.47 3.07 19.43
N TRP A 274 -0.32 3.37 20.46
CA TRP A 274 -1.75 3.67 20.32
C TRP A 274 -2.03 5.03 19.66
N LEU A 275 -1.04 5.93 19.58
CA LEU A 275 -1.08 7.24 18.89
C LEU A 275 -0.48 7.19 17.47
N GLN A 276 -0.12 6.01 16.97
CA GLN A 276 0.70 5.89 15.75
C GLN A 276 0.04 6.40 14.46
N THR A 277 -1.30 6.39 14.39
CA THR A 277 -2.06 6.70 13.17
C THR A 277 -3.24 7.61 13.50
N ARG A 278 -3.37 8.72 12.77
CA ARG A 278 -4.57 9.57 12.74
C ARG A 278 -5.40 9.21 11.51
N ALA A 279 -6.72 9.20 11.67
CA ALA A 279 -7.67 8.99 10.56
C ALA A 279 -8.44 10.27 10.23
N GLU A 280 -8.62 10.60 8.95
CA GLU A 280 -9.37 11.78 8.49
C GLU A 280 -10.05 11.51 7.14
N GLY A 281 -11.31 11.90 6.98
CA GLY A 281 -12.03 11.77 5.70
C GLY A 281 -11.73 12.97 4.79
N LEU A 282 -11.37 12.71 3.54
CA LEU A 282 -11.00 13.70 2.54
C LEU A 282 -11.84 13.55 1.27
N ARG A 283 -12.08 14.69 0.62
CA ARG A 283 -12.70 14.76 -0.72
C ARG A 283 -11.81 15.56 -1.65
N PHE A 284 -11.67 15.13 -2.89
CA PHE A 284 -10.90 15.81 -3.92
C PHE A 284 -11.72 16.02 -5.18
N ASN A 285 -11.54 17.19 -5.78
CA ASN A 285 -12.09 17.54 -7.08
C ASN A 285 -10.98 17.51 -8.12
N ARG A 286 -11.35 17.17 -9.36
CA ARG A 286 -10.44 17.26 -10.49
C ARG A 286 -10.14 18.72 -10.86
N VAL A 287 -8.93 18.96 -11.38
CA VAL A 287 -8.49 20.25 -11.95
C VAL A 287 -8.09 20.07 -13.40
#